data_AF-A0A531CWS8-F1
#
_entry.id   AF-A0A531CWS8-F1
#
_cell.length_a   1.000
_cell.length_b   1.000
_cell.length_c   1.000
_cell.angle_alpha   90.00
_cell.angle_beta   90.00
_cell.angle_gamma   90.00
#
_symmetry.space_group_name_H-M   'P 1'
#
loop_
_entity.id
_entity.type
_entity.pdbx_description
1 polymer ?
#
loop_
_entity_poly.entity_id
_entity_poly.type
_entity_poly.pdbx_seq_one_letter_code
_entity_poly.pdbx_strand_id
1 'polypeptide(L)'
;MAKVYGAMTNATISVPRCKYVVEEFALDIMGWTASQLRYAQDYNGFPLPVRGMSVLVLETDDIARWARSRQYQVVRHTIGGT
;
A
#
# COMPACT_ATOMS: atom_id res chain seq x y z
N MET A 1 12.82 14.74 -14.14
CA MET A 1 11.93 13.87 -14.95
C MET A 1 11.00 13.15 -13.98
N ALA A 2 9.82 13.73 -13.70
CA ALA A 2 8.87 13.14 -12.76
C ALA A 2 8.23 11.93 -13.44
N LYS A 3 8.67 10.72 -13.05
CA LYS A 3 7.97 9.49 -13.40
C LYS A 3 6.61 9.61 -12.71
N VAL A 4 5.57 9.96 -13.47
CA VAL A 4 4.20 9.76 -13.01
C VAL A 4 4.17 8.26 -12.72
N TYR A 5 4.14 7.86 -11.44
CA TYR A 5 3.86 6.47 -11.05
C TYR A 5 2.38 6.20 -11.34
N GLY A 6 2.00 6.46 -12.59
CA GLY A 6 0.77 6.05 -13.19
C GLY A 6 0.83 4.55 -13.22
N ALA A 7 -0.17 3.96 -12.58
CA ALA A 7 -0.50 2.55 -12.55
C ALA A 7 0.32 1.72 -13.55
N MET A 8 1.22 0.88 -13.03
CA MET A 8 1.59 -0.32 -13.77
C MET A 8 0.31 -1.14 -13.86
N THR A 9 -0.47 -0.90 -14.91
CA THR A 9 -1.69 -1.64 -15.21
C THR A 9 -1.29 -3.12 -15.34
N ASN A 10 -1.88 -3.98 -14.51
CA ASN A 10 -1.60 -5.42 -14.34
C ASN A 10 -0.43 -5.83 -13.42
N ALA A 11 0.17 -4.94 -12.62
CA ALA A 11 1.09 -5.39 -11.57
C ALA A 11 0.34 -6.17 -10.46
N THR A 12 0.92 -7.28 -10.00
CA THR A 12 0.40 -8.03 -8.85
C THR A 12 1.03 -7.51 -7.57
N ILE A 13 0.20 -7.17 -6.58
CA ILE A 13 0.65 -6.84 -5.22
C ILE A 13 0.17 -7.89 -4.23
N SER A 14 0.98 -8.14 -3.21
CA SER A 14 0.69 -9.10 -2.15
C SER A 14 0.32 -8.35 -0.88
N VAL A 15 -0.95 -8.40 -0.49
CA VAL A 15 -1.46 -7.69 0.70
C VAL A 15 -1.75 -8.70 1.80
N PRO A 16 -1.20 -8.55 3.01
CA PRO A 16 -1.44 -9.49 4.10
C PRO A 16 -2.91 -9.46 4.57
N ARG A 17 -3.36 -10.59 5.11
CA ARG A 17 -4.66 -10.76 5.79
C ARG A 17 -4.57 -10.34 7.25
N CYS A 18 -4.28 -9.07 7.48
CA CYS A 18 -4.35 -8.43 8.81
C CYS A 18 -5.12 -7.12 8.71
N LYS A 19 -5.62 -6.59 9.83
CA LYS A 19 -6.39 -5.34 9.81
C LYS A 19 -5.50 -4.14 9.45
N TYR A 20 -4.30 -4.10 10.04
CA TYR A 20 -3.36 -3.00 9.91
C TYR A 20 -1.98 -3.52 9.51
N VAL A 21 -1.27 -2.70 8.73
CA VAL A 21 0.18 -2.81 8.51
C VAL A 21 0.83 -1.51 8.90
N VAL A 22 2.08 -1.55 9.36
CA VAL A 22 2.87 -0.33 9.57
C VAL A 22 3.15 0.35 8.22
N GLU A 23 3.28 1.67 8.23
CA GLU A 23 3.51 2.46 7.01
C GLU A 23 4.74 1.97 6.22
N GLU A 24 5.80 1.59 6.93
CA GLU A 24 7.01 1.04 6.33
C GLU A 24 6.73 -0.26 5.56
N PHE A 25 5.84 -1.12 6.06
CA PHE A 25 5.48 -2.37 5.38
C PHE A 25 4.63 -2.11 4.13
N ALA A 26 3.90 -1.00 4.07
CA ALA A 26 3.18 -0.61 2.85
C ALA A 26 4.13 -0.24 1.70
N LEU A 27 5.35 0.22 2.00
CA LEU A 27 6.40 0.40 1.00
C LEU A 27 6.75 -0.92 0.33
N ASP A 28 6.93 -1.97 1.13
CA ASP A 28 7.29 -3.31 0.64
C ASP A 28 6.18 -3.92 -0.21
N ILE A 29 4.91 -3.77 0.21
CA ILE A 29 3.74 -4.22 -0.58
C ILE A 29 3.75 -3.61 -1.98
N MET A 30 4.09 -2.33 -2.08
CA MET A 30 4.02 -1.57 -3.33
C MET A 30 5.34 -1.57 -4.11
N GLY A 31 6.44 -2.05 -3.51
CA GLY A 31 7.79 -1.91 -4.07
C GLY A 31 8.21 -0.45 -4.22
N TRP A 32 7.82 0.40 -3.27
CA TRP A 32 7.99 1.85 -3.36
C TRP A 32 9.04 2.40 -2.41
N THR A 33 9.60 3.55 -2.78
CA THR A 33 10.37 4.40 -1.86
C THR A 33 9.43 5.26 -1.00
N ALA A 34 9.94 5.76 0.13
CA ALA A 34 9.17 6.68 0.99
C ALA A 34 8.65 7.92 0.25
N SER A 35 9.46 8.47 -0.68
CA SER A 35 9.05 9.60 -1.52
C SER A 35 7.92 9.25 -2.50
N GLN A 36 7.91 8.04 -3.05
CA GLN A 36 6.85 7.56 -3.93
C GLN A 36 5.55 7.34 -3.14
N LEU A 37 5.63 6.74 -1.95
CA LEU A 37 4.48 6.60 -1.06
C LEU A 37 3.89 7.95 -0.71
N ARG A 38 4.73 8.92 -0.32
CA ARG A 38 4.27 10.26 0.02
C ARG A 38 3.59 10.95 -1.15
N TYR A 39 4.18 10.87 -2.34
CA TYR A 39 3.56 11.38 -3.56
C TYR A 39 2.20 10.69 -3.82
N ALA A 40 2.11 9.38 -3.60
CA ALA A 40 0.87 8.65 -3.82
C ALA A 40 -0.24 9.04 -2.80
N GLN A 41 0.15 9.32 -1.56
CA GLN A 41 -0.74 9.82 -0.51
C GLN A 41 -1.25 11.23 -0.83
N ASP A 42 -0.35 12.13 -1.23
CA ASP A 42 -0.69 13.54 -1.47
C ASP A 42 -1.47 13.74 -2.79
N TYR A 43 -1.19 12.95 -3.83
CA TYR A 43 -1.70 13.21 -5.19
C TYR A 43 -2.50 12.08 -5.83
N ASN A 44 -2.33 10.84 -5.35
CA ASN A 44 -3.03 9.67 -5.91
C ASN A 44 -4.05 9.08 -4.91
N GLY A 45 -4.38 9.77 -3.83
CA GLY A 45 -5.36 9.30 -2.85
C GLY A 45 -5.03 7.91 -2.29
N PHE A 46 -3.74 7.55 -2.22
CA PHE A 46 -3.30 6.39 -1.46
C PHE A 46 -3.72 6.56 0.00
N PRO A 47 -4.11 5.49 0.71
CA PRO A 47 -4.57 5.62 2.08
C PRO A 47 -3.56 6.38 2.95
N LEU A 48 -4.08 7.32 3.75
CA LEU A 48 -3.26 8.06 4.71
C LEU A 48 -3.10 7.21 5.97
N PRO A 49 -1.90 7.18 6.56
CA PRO A 49 -1.68 6.44 7.78
C PRO A 49 -2.45 7.08 8.94
N VAL A 50 -2.97 6.23 9.81
CA VAL A 50 -3.54 6.62 11.10
C VAL A 50 -2.57 6.26 12.22
N ARG A 51 -2.66 6.97 13.34
CA ARG A 51 -1.81 6.69 14.51
C ARG A 51 -2.33 5.45 15.24
N GLY A 52 -1.56 4.36 15.21
CA GLY A 52 -1.79 3.15 15.99
C GLY A 52 -0.78 3.06 17.13
N MET A 53 -1.23 3.30 18.36
CA MET A 53 -0.34 3.38 19.53
C MET A 53 0.82 4.37 19.30
N SER A 54 2.05 3.88 19.14
CA SER A 54 3.28 4.65 18.91
C SER A 54 3.74 4.67 17.43
N VAL A 55 3.03 4.01 16.52
CA VAL A 55 3.43 3.86 15.11
C VAL A 55 2.35 4.34 14.14
N LEU A 56 2.74 4.62 12.90
CA LEU A 56 1.82 4.94 11.81
C LEU A 56 1.40 3.65 11.11
N VAL A 57 0.09 3.45 10.95
CA VAL A 57 -0.47 2.24 10.37
C VAL A 57 -1.48 2.56 9.27
N LEU A 58 -1.61 1.63 8.33
CA LEU A 58 -2.56 1.69 7.22
C LEU A 58 -3.50 0.49 7.28
N GLU A 59 -4.78 0.70 6.96
CA GLU A 59 -5.73 -0.38 6.80
C GLU A 59 -5.45 -1.15 5.50
N THR A 60 -5.25 -2.47 5.62
CA THR A 60 -4.92 -3.29 4.46
C THR A 60 -6.07 -3.36 3.45
N ASP A 61 -7.30 -3.20 3.92
CA ASP A 61 -8.49 -3.16 3.07
C ASP A 61 -8.54 -1.91 2.20
N ASP A 62 -8.09 -0.77 2.73
CA ASP A 62 -8.00 0.47 1.98
C ASP A 62 -6.87 0.40 0.94
N ILE A 63 -5.72 -0.20 1.29
CA ILE A 63 -4.63 -0.47 0.33
C ILE A 63 -5.16 -1.35 -0.81
N ALA A 64 -5.83 -2.45 -0.49
CA ALA A 64 -6.39 -3.37 -1.49
C ALA A 64 -7.48 -2.71 -2.35
N ARG A 65 -8.34 -1.87 -1.76
CA ARG A 65 -9.38 -1.14 -2.48
C ARG A 65 -8.76 -0.13 -3.45
N TRP A 66 -7.79 0.64 -2.99
CA TRP A 66 -7.02 1.60 -3.81
C TRP A 66 -6.28 0.92 -4.96
N ALA A 67 -5.69 -0.25 -4.70
CA ALA A 67 -4.97 -1.01 -5.71
C ALA A 67 -5.92 -1.55 -6.79
N ARG A 68 -7.06 -2.11 -6.38
CA ARG A 68 -8.08 -2.60 -7.33
C ARG A 68 -8.67 -1.47 -8.18
N SER A 69 -8.91 -0.29 -7.62
CA SER A 69 -9.41 0.85 -8.41
C SER A 69 -8.42 1.32 -9.48
N ARG A 70 -7.14 0.94 -9.34
CA ARG A 70 -6.06 1.18 -10.31
C ARG A 70 -5.67 -0.03 -11.14
N GLN A 71 -6.52 -1.07 -11.15
CA GLN A 71 -6.31 -2.27 -11.96
C GLN A 71 -5.03 -3.06 -11.58
N TYR A 72 -4.58 -2.98 -10.32
CA TYR A 72 -3.61 -3.92 -9.78
C TYR A 72 -4.31 -5.25 -9.47
N GLN A 73 -3.61 -6.37 -9.69
CA GLN A 73 -4.04 -7.66 -9.18
C GLN A 73 -3.67 -7.76 -7.70
N VAL A 74 -4.66 -8.00 -6.84
CA VAL A 74 -4.43 -8.09 -5.39
C VAL A 74 -4.53 -9.52 -4.93
N VAL A 75 -3.41 -10.07 -4.46
CA VAL A 75 -3.36 -11.39 -3.82
C VAL A 75 -3.33 -11.19 -2.30
N ARG A 76 -4.23 -11.88 -1.59
CA ARG A 76 -4.29 -11.85 -0.13
C ARG A 76 -3.60 -13.06 0.46
N HIS A 77 -2.56 -12.85 1.27
CA HIS A 77 -1.81 -13.93 1.91
C HIS A 77 -1.94 -13.89 3.44
N THR A 78 -1.82 -15.04 4.09
CA THR A 78 -1.72 -15.11 5.55
C THR A 78 -0.26 -14.91 5.93
N ILE A 79 0.03 -14.00 6.87
CA ILE A 79 1.36 -13.93 7.48
C ILE A 79 1.46 -15.14 8.40
N GLY A 80 2.26 -16.14 8.01
CA GLY A 80 2.54 -17.30 8.85
C GLY A 80 3.41 -16.85 10.03
N GLY A 81 2.89 -16.94 11.24
CA GLY A 81 3.72 -16.88 12.44
C GLY A 81 4.46 -18.20 12.57
N THR A 82 5.78 -18.18 12.40
CA THR A 82 6.68 -19.24 12.90
C THR A 82 6.91 -19.06 14.38
#